data_AF-A0AAJ1R5U8-F1
#
_entry.id   AF-A0AAJ1R5U8-F1
#
_cell.length_a   1.000
_cell.length_b   1.000
_cell.length_c   1.000
_cell.angle_alpha   90.00
_cell.angle_beta   90.00
_cell.angle_gamma   90.00
#
_symmetry.space_group_name_H-M   'P 1'
#
loop_
_entity.id
_entity.type
_entity.pdbx_description
1 polymer ?
#
loop_
_entity_poly.entity_id
_entity_poly.type
_entity_poly.pdbx_seq_one_letter_code
_entity_poly.pdbx_strand_id
1 'polypeptide(L)'
;MKKFFPSVFIILVLSSCEATHYRTTNNSVKSTPPTSAGVRNPSANQTELEYQTLIKTYKSETAAVLTDLLNGSEDSPNTSITVENNSRCNMVLTISGNNYFKKIPIGANKIGSAMVPKNQNYNISGMVCNSVYNKTKFISSSYNVKVSN
;
A
#
# COMPACT_ATOMS: atom_id res chain seq x y z
N MET A 1 58.53 -33.69 5.75
CA MET A 1 59.08 -34.26 7.00
C MET A 1 58.17 -33.89 8.16
N LYS A 2 57.93 -34.84 9.08
CA LYS A 2 57.46 -34.76 10.49
C LYS A 2 56.31 -33.78 10.85
N LYS A 3 55.11 -34.19 11.32
CA LYS A 3 54.67 -35.07 12.44
C LYS A 3 54.36 -34.32 13.77
N PHE A 4 53.10 -34.48 14.22
CA PHE A 4 52.53 -34.56 15.60
C PHE A 4 52.22 -33.23 16.35
N PHE A 5 50.95 -32.91 16.70
CA PHE A 5 50.06 -33.34 17.84
C PHE A 5 50.54 -32.82 19.22
N PRO A 6 49.74 -32.82 20.33
CA PRO A 6 48.33 -32.51 20.65
C PRO A 6 48.17 -31.67 21.97
N SER A 7 46.97 -31.20 22.37
CA SER A 7 46.53 -30.99 23.80
C SER A 7 45.07 -30.43 23.81
N VAL A 8 44.00 -31.03 24.37
CA VAL A 8 43.68 -31.34 25.80
C VAL A 8 43.60 -30.01 26.59
N PHE A 9 42.56 -29.59 27.37
CA PHE A 9 41.26 -30.08 27.84
C PHE A 9 40.67 -28.96 28.79
N ILE A 10 39.44 -29.13 29.31
CA ILE A 10 38.87 -28.54 30.56
C ILE A 10 38.25 -27.11 30.45
N ILE A 11 36.91 -26.96 30.38
CA ILE A 11 35.84 -26.81 31.43
C ILE A 11 35.98 -25.53 32.30
N LEU A 12 34.86 -24.79 32.44
CA LEU A 12 34.24 -24.25 33.70
C LEU A 12 33.58 -22.87 33.46
N VAL A 13 32.26 -22.83 33.28
CA VAL A 13 31.18 -22.34 34.19
C VAL A 13 31.22 -20.87 34.66
N LEU A 14 29.99 -20.33 34.67
CA LEU A 14 29.38 -19.36 35.60
C LEU A 14 29.67 -17.85 35.42
N SER A 15 28.59 -17.18 35.00
CA SER A 15 27.99 -15.99 35.60
C SER A 15 28.90 -15.00 36.33
N SER A 16 28.87 -13.75 35.86
CA SER A 16 28.76 -12.60 36.76
C SER A 16 27.75 -11.60 36.19
N CYS A 17 26.67 -11.41 36.96
CA CYS A 17 25.97 -10.14 36.98
C CYS A 17 26.95 -9.09 37.51
N GLU A 18 27.04 -7.92 36.88
CA GLU A 18 27.61 -6.77 37.58
C GLU A 18 26.83 -5.48 37.30
N ALA A 19 26.31 -4.97 38.42
CA ALA A 19 26.09 -3.58 38.79
C ALA A 19 25.30 -2.68 37.84
N THR A 20 24.01 -2.58 38.14
CA THR A 20 23.21 -1.36 38.02
C THR A 20 23.96 -0.16 38.61
N HIS A 21 24.59 0.66 37.76
CA HIS A 21 24.90 2.04 38.10
C HIS A 21 23.72 2.92 37.67
N TYR A 22 22.91 3.30 38.64
CA TYR A 22 22.01 4.44 38.53
C TYR A 22 22.88 5.69 38.32
N ARG A 23 22.75 6.32 37.16
CA ARG A 23 23.13 7.73 37.00
C ARG A 23 21.95 8.47 36.40
N THR A 24 21.20 9.08 37.30
CA THR A 24 20.23 10.12 37.01
C THR A 24 20.96 11.27 36.34
N THR A 25 20.76 11.41 35.03
CA THR A 25 20.96 12.69 34.34
C THR A 25 19.68 12.96 33.56
N ASN A 26 18.96 13.98 34.01
CA ASN A 26 17.78 14.55 33.38
C ASN A 26 18.03 14.83 31.90
N ASN A 27 17.62 13.91 31.03
CA ASN A 27 17.46 14.17 29.62
C ASN A 27 16.03 13.80 29.24
N SER A 28 15.33 14.82 28.73
CA SER A 28 13.97 14.80 28.22
C SER A 28 13.61 13.47 27.54
N VAL A 29 12.54 12.85 28.05
CA VAL A 29 11.87 11.69 27.46
C VAL A 29 11.41 12.08 26.05
N LYS A 30 12.22 11.79 25.04
CA LYS A 30 11.71 11.70 23.67
C LYS A 30 10.97 10.38 23.59
N SER A 31 9.67 10.45 23.86
CA SER A 31 8.75 9.32 23.69
C SER A 31 8.90 8.75 22.28
N THR A 32 9.49 7.57 22.19
CA THR A 32 9.34 6.70 21.03
C THR A 32 7.85 6.42 20.86
N PRO A 33 7.23 6.71 19.69
CA PRO A 33 5.86 6.32 19.45
C PRO A 33 5.75 4.79 19.56
N PRO A 34 4.69 4.25 20.17
CA PRO A 34 4.53 2.81 20.23
C PRO A 34 4.40 2.26 18.81
N THR A 35 5.23 1.26 18.50
CA THR A 35 5.15 0.41 17.32
C THR A 35 3.91 -0.47 17.45
N SER A 36 2.73 0.12 17.29
CA SER A 36 1.51 -0.63 17.06
C SER A 36 1.49 -1.01 15.59
N ALA A 37 1.83 -2.26 15.27
CA ALA A 37 1.53 -2.90 13.99
C ALA A 37 0.01 -3.08 13.84
N GLY A 38 -0.72 -1.96 13.86
CA GLY A 38 -2.09 -1.87 13.36
C GLY A 38 -2.01 -1.32 11.96
N VAL A 39 -2.85 -1.82 11.05
CA VAL A 39 -3.04 -1.28 9.70
C VAL A 39 -3.49 0.18 9.84
N ARG A 40 -2.54 1.12 9.91
CA ARG A 40 -2.83 2.55 9.95
C ARG A 40 -3.18 2.96 8.54
N ASN A 41 -4.41 3.39 8.34
CA ASN A 41 -4.77 4.08 7.10
C ASN A 41 -3.84 5.30 6.95
N PRO A 42 -3.24 5.52 5.77
CA PRO A 42 -2.36 6.65 5.54
C PRO A 42 -3.13 7.93 5.82
N SER A 43 -2.53 8.93 6.44
CA SER A 43 -3.18 10.23 6.65
C SER A 43 -3.38 10.98 5.33
N ALA A 44 -4.22 12.03 5.34
CA ALA A 44 -4.47 12.91 4.20
C ALA A 44 -3.15 13.44 3.60
N ASN A 45 -2.26 13.92 4.47
CA ASN A 45 -0.96 14.47 4.08
C ASN A 45 -0.05 13.41 3.44
N GLN A 46 -0.06 12.18 3.97
CA GLN A 46 0.70 11.07 3.38
C GLN A 46 0.14 10.68 2.01
N THR A 47 -1.17 10.69 1.86
CA THR A 47 -1.85 10.42 0.59
C THR A 47 -1.49 11.47 -0.47
N GLU A 48 -1.42 12.75 -0.08
CA GLU A 48 -0.99 13.81 -0.99
C GLU A 48 0.45 13.63 -1.46
N LEU A 49 1.38 13.29 -0.56
CA LEU A 49 2.78 13.02 -0.93
C LEU A 49 2.89 11.81 -1.88
N GLU A 50 2.12 10.76 -1.62
CA GLU A 50 2.06 9.59 -2.48
C GLU A 50 1.50 9.94 -3.87
N TYR A 51 0.42 10.72 -3.92
CA TYR A 51 -0.16 11.22 -5.16
C TYR A 51 0.88 11.98 -6.00
N GLN A 52 1.60 12.93 -5.38
CA GLN A 52 2.62 13.74 -6.08
C GLN A 52 3.80 12.90 -6.58
N THR A 53 4.07 11.77 -5.95
CA THR A 53 5.12 10.85 -6.39
C THR A 53 4.65 10.00 -7.57
N LEU A 54 3.44 9.43 -7.47
CA LEU A 54 2.88 8.55 -8.49
C LEU A 54 2.51 9.29 -9.77
N ILE A 55 1.96 10.50 -9.67
CA ILE A 55 1.48 11.25 -10.85
C ILE A 55 2.59 11.55 -11.86
N LYS A 56 3.84 11.63 -11.41
CA LYS A 56 5.01 11.90 -12.27
C LYS A 56 5.35 10.73 -13.19
N THR A 57 5.06 9.51 -12.77
CA THR A 57 5.41 8.28 -13.51
C THR A 57 4.18 7.55 -14.04
N TYR A 58 3.00 7.95 -13.58
CA TYR A 58 1.73 7.33 -13.96
C TYR A 58 1.46 7.48 -15.46
N LYS A 59 1.17 6.35 -16.10
CA LYS A 59 0.69 6.28 -17.48
C LYS A 59 -0.76 5.80 -17.47
N SER A 60 -1.65 6.65 -17.97
CA SER A 60 -3.07 6.32 -18.06
C SER A 60 -3.34 5.30 -19.16
N GLU A 61 -4.25 4.35 -18.90
CA GLU A 61 -4.70 3.35 -19.87
C GLU A 61 -5.95 3.82 -20.64
N THR A 62 -6.08 5.13 -20.85
CA THR A 62 -7.34 5.76 -21.29
C THR A 62 -7.86 5.19 -22.60
N ALA A 63 -6.98 4.81 -23.53
CA ALA A 63 -7.39 4.22 -24.81
C ALA A 63 -8.02 2.83 -24.64
N ALA A 64 -7.37 1.93 -23.88
CA ALA A 64 -7.88 0.59 -23.64
C ALA A 64 -9.21 0.62 -22.86
N VAL A 65 -9.29 1.52 -21.88
CA VAL A 65 -10.52 1.76 -21.11
C VAL A 65 -11.63 2.30 -22.01
N LEU A 66 -11.35 3.28 -22.86
CA LEU A 66 -12.36 3.85 -23.76
C LEU A 66 -12.88 2.81 -24.75
N THR A 67 -12.00 1.99 -25.32
CA THR A 67 -12.39 0.87 -26.19
C THR A 67 -13.31 -0.11 -25.46
N ASP A 68 -12.97 -0.51 -24.23
CA ASP A 68 -13.81 -1.40 -23.40
C ASP A 68 -15.18 -0.78 -23.10
N LEU A 69 -15.23 0.52 -22.80
CA LEU A 69 -16.49 1.22 -22.52
C LEU A 69 -17.39 1.36 -23.76
N LEU A 70 -16.80 1.53 -24.96
CA LEU A 70 -17.55 1.72 -26.20
C LEU A 70 -18.00 0.40 -26.83
N ASN A 71 -17.13 -0.60 -26.83
CA ASN A 71 -17.37 -1.87 -27.51
C ASN A 71 -17.89 -2.96 -26.55
N GLY A 72 -17.95 -2.66 -25.26
CA GLY A 72 -18.17 -3.65 -24.23
C GLY A 72 -16.94 -4.54 -24.04
N SER A 73 -17.10 -5.53 -23.16
CA SER A 73 -15.99 -6.37 -22.73
C SER A 73 -16.18 -7.85 -23.06
N GLU A 74 -17.30 -8.28 -23.62
CA GLU A 74 -17.74 -9.69 -23.63
C GLU A 74 -16.65 -10.68 -24.07
N ASP A 75 -15.94 -10.38 -25.17
CA ASP A 75 -14.88 -11.23 -25.73
C ASP A 75 -13.47 -10.99 -25.14
N SER A 76 -13.33 -9.99 -24.25
CA SER A 76 -12.06 -9.64 -23.61
C SER A 76 -11.89 -10.33 -22.26
N PRO A 77 -10.71 -10.89 -21.93
CA PRO A 77 -10.41 -11.42 -20.60
C PRO A 77 -10.29 -10.32 -19.53
N ASN A 78 -10.18 -9.06 -19.96
CA ASN A 78 -10.06 -7.88 -19.11
C ASN A 78 -11.28 -6.96 -19.29
N THR A 79 -11.53 -6.12 -18.29
CA THR A 79 -12.53 -5.05 -18.36
C THR A 79 -12.08 -3.82 -17.61
N SER A 80 -12.76 -2.70 -17.78
CA SER A 80 -12.39 -1.43 -17.15
C SER A 80 -13.02 -1.24 -15.77
N ILE A 81 -12.25 -0.66 -14.86
CA ILE A 81 -12.75 0.01 -13.66
C ILE A 81 -12.50 1.50 -13.84
N THR A 82 -13.55 2.30 -13.66
CA THR A 82 -13.50 3.76 -13.71
C THR A 82 -13.96 4.33 -12.37
N VAL A 83 -13.16 5.22 -11.81
CA VAL A 83 -13.45 5.90 -10.54
C VAL A 83 -13.42 7.41 -10.74
N GLU A 84 -14.55 8.06 -10.52
CA GLU A 84 -14.64 9.51 -10.47
C GLU A 84 -14.39 10.00 -9.04
N ASN A 85 -13.32 10.75 -8.84
CA ASN A 85 -13.07 11.45 -7.59
C ASN A 85 -13.82 12.79 -7.58
N ASN A 86 -15.08 12.77 -7.15
CA ASN A 86 -15.91 13.96 -6.98
C ASN A 86 -15.69 14.55 -5.57
N SER A 87 -14.43 14.73 -5.21
CA SER A 87 -14.03 15.41 -3.98
C SER A 87 -13.08 16.56 -4.29
N ARG A 88 -12.87 17.42 -3.29
CA ARG A 88 -11.91 18.54 -3.35
C ARG A 88 -10.46 18.12 -3.15
N CYS A 89 -10.18 16.85 -2.87
CA CYS A 89 -8.85 16.36 -2.52
C CYS A 89 -8.32 15.41 -3.58
N ASN A 90 -7.00 15.38 -3.76
CA ASN A 90 -6.39 14.29 -4.53
C ASN A 90 -6.48 12.98 -3.74
N MET A 91 -6.49 11.87 -4.45
CA MET A 91 -6.48 10.54 -3.84
C MET A 91 -5.53 9.60 -4.57
N VAL A 92 -5.13 8.53 -3.89
CA VAL A 92 -4.50 7.37 -4.49
C VAL A 92 -5.46 6.21 -4.35
N LEU A 93 -6.00 5.75 -5.47
CA LEU A 93 -6.85 4.58 -5.54
C LEU A 93 -5.97 3.33 -5.60
N THR A 94 -6.20 2.38 -4.71
CA THR A 94 -5.60 1.05 -4.75
C THR A 94 -6.66 0.03 -5.18
N ILE A 95 -6.40 -0.65 -6.29
CA ILE A 95 -7.19 -1.77 -6.79
C ILE A 95 -6.37 -3.03 -6.55
N SER A 96 -6.90 -3.96 -5.76
CA SER A 96 -6.24 -5.22 -5.42
C SER A 96 -7.19 -6.39 -5.64
N GLY A 97 -6.70 -7.46 -6.23
CA GLY A 97 -7.45 -8.69 -6.53
C GLY A 97 -6.51 -9.89 -6.60
N ASN A 98 -6.98 -11.02 -7.13
CA ASN A 98 -6.12 -12.19 -7.30
C ASN A 98 -5.03 -11.89 -8.35
N ASN A 99 -3.77 -11.96 -7.93
CA ASN A 99 -2.59 -11.65 -8.76
C ASN A 99 -2.63 -10.28 -9.47
N TYR A 100 -3.41 -9.34 -8.93
CA TYR A 100 -3.54 -8.00 -9.48
C TYR A 100 -3.40 -6.96 -8.38
N PHE A 101 -2.53 -5.98 -8.60
CA PHE A 101 -2.37 -4.84 -7.71
C PHE A 101 -1.99 -3.60 -8.53
N LYS A 102 -2.77 -2.53 -8.41
CA LYS A 102 -2.50 -1.28 -9.08
C LYS A 102 -2.87 -0.09 -8.21
N LYS A 103 -1.98 0.90 -8.19
CA LYS A 103 -2.23 2.22 -7.60
C LYS A 103 -2.44 3.25 -8.70
N ILE A 104 -3.47 4.06 -8.56
CA ILE A 104 -3.86 5.08 -9.54
C ILE A 104 -3.98 6.41 -8.81
N PRO A 105 -3.11 7.40 -9.10
CA PRO A 105 -3.29 8.75 -8.61
C PRO A 105 -4.48 9.40 -9.32
N ILE A 106 -5.46 9.90 -8.57
CA ILE A 106 -6.64 10.57 -9.11
C ILE A 106 -6.75 11.95 -8.48
N GLY A 107 -6.59 12.99 -9.30
CA GLY A 107 -6.73 14.36 -8.85
C GLY A 107 -8.16 14.71 -8.41
N ALA A 108 -8.31 15.81 -7.68
CA ALA A 108 -9.62 16.35 -7.33
C ALA A 108 -10.48 16.61 -8.57
N ASN A 109 -11.74 16.17 -8.55
CA ASN A 109 -12.70 16.29 -9.66
C ASN A 109 -12.21 15.65 -10.98
N LYS A 110 -11.33 14.63 -10.89
CA LYS A 110 -10.83 13.87 -12.04
C LYS A 110 -11.29 12.42 -11.98
N ILE A 111 -11.09 11.74 -13.11
CA ILE A 111 -11.40 10.33 -13.28
C ILE A 111 -10.08 9.56 -13.36
N GLY A 112 -9.99 8.48 -12.60
CA GLY A 112 -8.96 7.46 -12.76
C GLY A 112 -9.56 6.18 -13.32
N SER A 113 -8.79 5.44 -14.09
CA SER A 113 -9.25 4.18 -14.66
C SER A 113 -8.12 3.19 -14.87
N ALA A 114 -8.48 1.91 -14.89
CA ALA A 114 -7.56 0.83 -15.22
C ALA A 114 -8.28 -0.35 -15.85
N MET A 115 -7.55 -1.11 -16.65
CA MET A 115 -7.96 -2.44 -17.09
C MET A 115 -7.60 -3.48 -16.03
N VAL A 116 -8.55 -4.38 -15.77
CA VAL A 116 -8.41 -5.45 -14.78
C VAL A 116 -8.90 -6.79 -15.35
N PRO A 117 -8.33 -7.93 -14.96
CA PRO A 117 -8.89 -9.24 -15.33
C PRO A 117 -10.32 -9.44 -14.82
N LYS A 118 -11.14 -10.14 -15.57
CA LYS A 118 -12.54 -10.39 -15.22
C LYS A 118 -12.73 -11.52 -14.21
N ASN A 119 -13.99 -11.66 -13.79
CA ASN A 119 -14.56 -12.80 -13.09
C ASN A 119 -13.87 -13.06 -11.75
N GLN A 120 -13.52 -11.98 -11.06
CA GLN A 120 -12.94 -12.05 -9.74
C GLN A 120 -13.35 -10.87 -8.85
N ASN A 121 -13.10 -11.04 -7.55
CA ASN A 121 -13.32 -10.00 -6.55
C ASN A 121 -12.13 -9.05 -6.48
N TYR A 122 -12.43 -7.76 -6.49
CA TYR A 122 -11.46 -6.70 -6.24
C TYR A 122 -11.82 -5.94 -4.97
N ASN A 123 -10.80 -5.64 -4.17
CA ASN A 123 -10.87 -4.59 -3.17
C ASN A 123 -10.39 -3.27 -3.79
N ILE A 124 -11.30 -2.32 -3.84
CA ILE A 124 -11.09 -0.95 -4.34
C ILE A 124 -11.08 -0.04 -3.13
N SER A 125 -9.93 0.57 -2.84
CA SER A 125 -9.73 1.37 -1.64
C SER A 125 -8.93 2.64 -1.90
N GLY A 126 -9.07 3.63 -1.03
CA GLY A 126 -8.29 4.86 -1.10
C GLY A 126 -8.72 5.85 -0.01
N MET A 127 -7.81 6.75 0.36
CA MET A 127 -8.15 7.89 1.22
C MET A 127 -8.61 9.08 0.37
N VAL A 128 -9.74 9.65 0.75
CA VAL A 128 -10.36 10.81 0.08
C VAL A 128 -10.58 11.90 1.13
N CYS A 129 -9.83 12.99 1.03
CA CYS A 129 -9.71 14.04 2.04
C CYS A 129 -9.26 13.51 3.40
N ASN A 130 -10.15 12.92 4.20
CA ASN A 130 -9.85 12.28 5.49
C ASN A 130 -10.66 11.00 5.73
N SER A 131 -11.40 10.57 4.71
CA SER A 131 -12.32 9.43 4.76
C SER A 131 -11.74 8.27 3.95
N VAL A 132 -11.90 7.06 4.45
CA VAL A 132 -11.42 5.86 3.76
C VAL A 132 -12.55 5.29 2.94
N TYR A 133 -12.38 5.32 1.62
CA TYR A 133 -13.16 4.50 0.71
C TYR A 133 -12.58 3.08 0.70
N ASN A 134 -13.42 2.07 0.92
CA ASN A 134 -13.03 0.67 0.84
C ASN A 134 -14.28 -0.16 0.47
N LYS A 135 -14.25 -0.78 -0.71
CA LYS A 135 -15.34 -1.62 -1.22
C LYS A 135 -14.77 -2.84 -1.92
N THR A 136 -15.31 -4.00 -1.58
CA THR A 136 -15.10 -5.23 -2.35
C THR A 136 -16.19 -5.38 -3.40
N LYS A 137 -15.83 -5.66 -4.64
CA LYS A 137 -16.77 -5.84 -5.75
C LYS A 137 -16.31 -6.99 -6.66
N PHE A 138 -17.24 -7.86 -7.03
CA PHE A 138 -17.03 -8.81 -8.12
C PHE A 138 -17.17 -8.09 -9.46
N ILE A 139 -16.14 -8.21 -10.31
CA ILE A 139 -16.04 -7.50 -11.58
C ILE A 139 -16.05 -8.51 -12.73
N SER A 140 -17.16 -8.59 -13.46
CA SER A 140 -17.33 -9.39 -14.68
C SER A 140 -17.44 -8.55 -15.94
N SER A 141 -17.77 -7.27 -15.79
CA SER A 141 -17.93 -6.27 -16.85
C SER A 141 -17.45 -4.91 -16.35
N SER A 142 -17.49 -3.90 -17.22
CA SER A 142 -17.02 -2.56 -16.91
C SER A 142 -17.74 -2.02 -15.69
N TYR A 143 -16.98 -1.45 -14.75
CA TYR A 143 -17.49 -0.94 -13.48
C TYR A 143 -17.16 0.53 -13.32
N ASN A 144 -18.17 1.34 -13.03
CA ASN A 144 -18.02 2.76 -12.73
C ASN A 144 -18.47 3.04 -11.30
N VAL A 145 -17.69 3.85 -10.59
CA VAL A 145 -18.07 4.37 -9.28
C VAL A 145 -17.68 5.83 -9.12
N LYS A 146 -18.57 6.59 -8.51
CA LYS A 146 -18.31 7.96 -8.07
C LYS A 146 -18.02 7.96 -6.58
N VAL A 147 -16.93 8.60 -6.20
CA VAL A 147 -16.52 8.75 -4.80
C VAL A 147 -16.55 10.23 -4.46
N SER A 148 -17.25 10.58 -3.38
CA SER A 148 -17.39 11.96 -2.88
C SER A 148 -17.09 12.02 -1.39
N ASN A 149 -16.81 13.23 -0.88
CA ASN A 149 -16.65 13.49 0.56
C ASN A 149 -17.58 14.59 1.03
#